data_AF-A0A5N9G573-F1
#
_entry.id   AF-A0A5N9G573-F1
#
_cell.length_a   1.000
_cell.length_b   1.000
_cell.length_c   1.000
_cell.angle_alpha   90.00
_cell.angle_beta   90.00
_cell.angle_gamma   90.00
#
_symmetry.space_group_name_H-M   'P 1'
#
loop_
_entity.id
_entity.type
_entity.pdbx_description
1 polymer ?
#
loop_
_entity_poly.entity_id
_entity_poly.type
_entity_poly.pdbx_seq_one_letter_code
_entity_poly.pdbx_strand_id
1 'polypeptide(L)' 'MTSAYNYEIFPLDMTDDEFTAFPDVLKTGAKAPDGVLIDVATGESVRLSDYWKNGPVLIEFGSIT' A
#
# COMPACT_ATOMS: atom_id res chain seq x y z
N MET A 1 -14.36 15.35 -11.11
CA MET A 1 -14.19 14.03 -10.47
C MET A 1 -13.26 14.23 -9.30
N THR A 2 -13.79 14.18 -8.08
CA THR A 2 -13.01 14.37 -6.85
C THR A 2 -12.22 13.09 -6.64
N SER A 3 -10.89 13.15 -6.74
CA SER A 3 -10.02 12.02 -6.42
C SER A 3 -10.22 11.70 -4.94
N ALA A 4 -10.79 10.55 -4.63
CA ALA A 4 -10.81 10.01 -3.26
C ALA A 4 -9.36 9.96 -2.75
N TYR A 5 -9.13 10.44 -1.54
CA TYR A 5 -7.79 10.53 -0.94
C TYR A 5 -7.26 9.12 -0.65
N ASN A 6 -6.00 8.82 -0.99
CA ASN A 6 -5.39 7.50 -0.73
C ASN A 6 -5.31 7.12 0.77
N TYR A 7 -5.66 8.03 1.67
CA TYR A 7 -5.81 7.78 3.11
C TYR A 7 -7.20 8.17 3.62
N GLU A 8 -8.27 7.95 2.84
CA GLU A 8 -9.65 8.17 3.33
C GLU A 8 -9.96 7.38 4.61
N ILE A 9 -9.19 6.32 4.86
CA ILE A 9 -9.22 5.54 6.09
C ILE A 9 -7.82 5.60 6.71
N PHE A 10 -7.48 6.72 7.33
CA PHE A 10 -6.54 6.64 8.44
C PHE A 10 -7.31 5.98 9.58
N PRO A 11 -6.92 4.79 10.08
CA PRO A 11 -7.63 4.17 11.18
C PRO A 11 -7.50 5.08 12.41
N LEU A 12 -8.55 5.87 12.65
CA LEU A 12 -8.65 6.76 13.82
C LEU A 12 -8.70 5.96 15.13
N ASP A 13 -8.93 4.65 15.02
CA ASP A 13 -8.88 3.65 16.05
C ASP A 13 -7.53 2.94 16.17
N MET A 14 -6.52 3.32 15.37
CA MET A 14 -5.16 2.80 15.53
C MET A 14 -4.65 3.16 16.93
N THR A 15 -4.37 2.14 17.71
CA THR A 15 -3.81 2.29 19.05
C THR A 15 -2.36 2.76 18.97
N ASP A 16 -1.88 3.45 20.00
CA ASP A 16 -0.48 3.87 20.10
C ASP A 16 0.50 2.68 19.97
N ASP A 17 0.08 1.48 20.41
CA ASP A 17 0.83 0.24 20.28
C ASP A 17 0.96 -0.21 18.81
N GLU A 18 -0.12 -0.14 18.04
CA GLU A 18 -0.11 -0.47 16.60
C GLU A 18 0.75 0.52 15.79
N PHE A 19 0.69 1.80 16.13
CA PHE A 19 1.53 2.83 15.50
C PHE A 19 3.01 2.62 15.85
N THR A 20 3.32 2.32 17.11
CA THR A 20 4.69 2.05 17.57
C THR A 20 5.27 0.79 16.92
N ALA A 21 4.44 -0.21 16.62
CA ALA A 21 4.85 -1.42 15.92
C ALA A 21 5.00 -1.26 14.40
N PHE A 22 4.53 -0.15 13.81
CA PHE A 22 4.54 0.07 12.36
C PHE A 22 5.92 -0.13 11.67
N PRO A 23 7.06 0.32 12.25
CA PRO A 23 8.37 0.07 11.66
C PRO A 23 8.76 -1.42 11.59
N ASP A 24 8.15 -2.26 12.42
CA ASP A 24 8.40 -3.70 12.45
C ASP A 24 7.50 -4.50 11.50
N VAL A 25 6.53 -3.85 10.83
CA VAL A 25 5.54 -4.50 9.97
C VAL A 25 6.18 -5.14 8.73
N LEU A 26 7.24 -4.54 8.18
CA LEU A 26 7.92 -5.02 6.97
C LEU A 26 9.44 -4.94 7.11
N LYS A 27 10.06 -6.12 7.24
CA LYS A 27 11.51 -6.27 7.32
C LYS A 27 12.04 -6.83 6.00
N THR A 28 13.28 -6.48 5.65
CA THR A 28 13.98 -7.11 4.52
C THR A 28 13.99 -8.63 4.68
N GLY A 29 13.65 -9.36 3.61
CA GLY A 29 13.54 -10.81 3.61
C GLY A 29 12.18 -11.36 4.05
N ALA A 30 11.29 -10.52 4.59
CA ALA A 30 9.89 -10.89 4.80
C ALA A 30 9.12 -10.99 3.47
N LYS A 31 8.01 -11.72 3.48
CA LYS A 31 7.11 -11.80 2.32
C LYS A 31 6.55 -10.40 2.01
N ALA A 32 6.59 -9.99 0.74
CA ALA A 32 6.02 -8.73 0.31
C ALA A 32 4.48 -8.69 0.53
N PRO A 33 3.90 -7.53 0.91
CA PRO A 33 2.47 -7.41 1.18
C PRO A 33 1.64 -7.49 -0.09
N ASP A 34 0.71 -8.42 -0.20
CA ASP A 34 -0.10 -8.59 -1.41
C ASP A 34 -1.48 -7.91 -1.31
N GLY A 35 -1.47 -6.60 -1.06
CA GLY A 35 -2.66 -5.77 -1.00
C GLY A 35 -3.32 -5.55 -2.36
N VAL A 36 -4.60 -5.16 -2.34
CA VAL A 36 -5.35 -4.71 -3.53
C VAL A 36 -5.18 -3.20 -3.68
N LEU A 37 -4.91 -2.74 -4.90
CA LEU A 37 -4.79 -1.33 -5.27
C LEU A 37 -5.80 -0.99 -6.37
N ILE A 38 -5.97 0.31 -6.64
CA ILE A 38 -6.70 0.80 -7.81
C ILE A 38 -5.68 1.34 -8.82
N ASP A 39 -5.72 0.83 -10.05
CA ASP A 39 -4.96 1.40 -11.16
C ASP A 39 -5.59 2.75 -11.56
N VAL A 40 -4.81 3.83 -11.48
CA VAL A 40 -5.32 5.19 -11.74
C VAL A 40 -5.65 5.42 -13.22
N ALA A 41 -4.99 4.72 -14.14
CA ALA A 41 -5.22 4.87 -15.57
C ALA A 41 -6.51 4.16 -16.03
N THR A 42 -6.83 3.00 -15.43
CA THR A 42 -7.99 2.18 -15.83
C THR A 42 -9.16 2.25 -14.86
N GLY A 43 -8.92 2.60 -13.59
CA GLY A 43 -9.89 2.54 -12.50
C GLY A 43 -10.16 1.12 -11.98
N GLU A 44 -9.42 0.11 -12.45
CA GLU A 44 -9.63 -1.29 -12.07
C GLU A 44 -8.89 -1.67 -10.79
N SER A 45 -9.43 -2.65 -10.07
CA SER A 45 -8.76 -3.27 -8.93
C SER A 45 -7.67 -4.24 -9.39
N VAL A 46 -6.46 -4.07 -8.88
CA VAL A 46 -5.28 -4.89 -9.16
C VAL A 46 -4.66 -5.42 -7.87
N ARG A 47 -3.97 -6.56 -7.90
CA ARG A 47 -3.15 -7.03 -6.76
C ARG A 47 -1.72 -6.59 -6.93
N LEU A 48 -1.06 -6.24 -5.82
CA LEU A 48 0.36 -5.91 -5.82
C LEU A 48 1.24 -7.04 -6.42
N SER A 49 0.89 -8.31 -6.16
CA SER A 49 1.60 -9.46 -6.74
C SER A 49 1.51 -9.59 -8.25
N ASP A 50 0.53 -8.96 -8.90
CA ASP A 50 0.46 -8.98 -10.36
C ASP A 50 1.66 -8.27 -11.00
N TYR A 51 2.31 -7.35 -10.29
CA TYR A 51 3.48 -6.63 -10.77
C TYR A 51 4.79 -7.41 -10.60
N TRP A 52 4.99 -8.10 -9.47
CA TRP A 52 6.25 -8.84 -9.20
C TRP A 52 6.20 -10.33 -9.49
N LYS A 53 5.05 -10.91 -9.88
CA LYS A 53 4.95 -12.35 -10.20
C LYS A 53 5.92 -12.81 -11.29
N ASN A 54 6.36 -11.89 -12.15
CA ASN A 54 7.25 -12.19 -13.28
C ASN A 54 8.70 -11.75 -13.06
N GLY A 55 9.03 -11.15 -11.90
CA GLY A 55 10.39 -10.70 -11.61
C GLY A 55 10.48 -9.63 -10.54
N PRO A 56 11.71 -9.19 -10.21
CA PRO A 56 11.93 -8.12 -9.24
C PRO A 56 11.27 -6.81 -9.67
N VAL A 57 10.67 -6.11 -8.72
CA VAL A 57 10.02 -4.80 -8.93
C VAL A 57 10.49 -3.84 -7.85
N LEU A 58 10.71 -2.58 -8.24
CA LEU A 58 10.84 -1.44 -7.33
C LEU A 58 9.48 -0.75 -7.22
N ILE A 59 9.00 -0.53 -6.00
CA ILE A 59 7.75 0.17 -5.72
C ILE A 59 8.08 1.43 -4.93
N GLU A 60 7.61 2.57 -5.42
CA GLU A 60 7.76 3.87 -4.76
C GLU A 60 6.39 4.34 -4.27
N PHE A 61 6.31 4.70 -3.00
CA PHE A 61 5.12 5.30 -2.41
C PHE A 61 5.32 6.81 -2.34
N GLY A 62 4.35 7.56 -2.84
CA GLY A 62 4.36 9.01 -2.80
C GLY A 62 2.95 9.58 -2.87
N SER A 63 2.83 10.85 -2.50
CA SER A 63 1.62 11.63 -2.69
C SER A 63 1.97 12.92 -3.43
N ILE A 64 1.03 13.38 -4.26
CA ILE A 64 1.05 14.73 -4.79
C ILE A 64 0.33 15.57 -3.73
N THR A 65 1.08 16.35 -2.95
CA THR A 65 0.54 17.32 -1.98
C THR A 65 0.28 18.66 -2.63
#